data_AF-A0A9K3GQR6-F1
#
_entry.id   AF-A0A9K3GQR6-F1
#
_cell.length_a   1.000
_cell.length_b   1.000
_cell.length_c   1.000
_cell.angle_alpha   90.00
_cell.angle_beta   90.00
_cell.angle_gamma   90.00
#
_symmetry.space_group_name_H-M   'P 1'
#
loop_
_entity.id
_entity.type
_entity.pdbx_description
1 polymer ?
#
loop_
_entity_poly.entity_id
_entity_poly.type
_entity_poly.pdbx_seq_one_letter_code
_entity_poly.pdbx_strand_id
1 'polypeptide(L)' 'ARVVTRNIAEATFTYEALNFRMIDVGGQRNERRKWIHCFDAVKAVIFVVSLSGYDEVLEEDETQNRLKEALLLFDE' A
#
# COMPACT_ATOMS: atom_id res chain seq x y z
N ALA A 1 -16.21 1.99 9.23
CA ALA A 1 -15.27 1.05 9.87
C ALA A 1 -14.08 0.84 8.94
N ARG A 2 -12.85 0.78 9.46
CA ARG A 2 -11.67 0.44 8.64
C ARG A 2 -11.73 -1.05 8.31
N VAL A 3 -11.73 -1.39 7.03
CA VAL A 3 -11.66 -2.78 6.56
C VAL A 3 -10.26 -3.01 6.05
N VAL A 4 -9.61 -4.06 6.55
CA VAL A 4 -8.25 -4.42 6.14
C VAL A 4 -8.31 -5.13 4.80
N THR A 5 -7.60 -4.59 3.81
CA THR A 5 -7.41 -5.22 2.50
C THR A 5 -6.43 -6.40 2.62
N ARG A 6 -6.94 -7.64 2.58
CA ARG A 6 -6.13 -8.88 2.62
C ARG A 6 -5.82 -9.48 1.24
N ASN A 7 -6.48 -8.96 0.21
CA ASN A 7 -6.38 -9.44 -1.17
C ASN A 7 -6.16 -8.26 -2.09
N ILE A 8 -5.67 -8.53 -3.30
CA ILE A 8 -5.56 -7.52 -4.35
C ILE A 8 -6.98 -7.11 -4.76
N ALA A 9 -7.29 -5.82 -4.67
CA ALA A 9 -8.55 -5.25 -5.15
C ALA A 9 -8.28 -4.41 -6.39
N GLU A 10 -9.18 -4.46 -7.36
CA GLU A 10 -9.06 -3.74 -8.63
C GLU A 10 -10.28 -2.84 -8.84
N ALA A 11 -10.03 -1.61 -9.27
CA ALA A 11 -11.05 -0.67 -9.70
C ALA A 11 -10.70 -0.14 -11.08
N THR A 12 -11.65 -0.20 -12.02
CA THR A 12 -11.52 0.39 -13.35
C THR A 12 -12.46 1.58 -13.47
N PHE A 13 -11.95 2.72 -13.94
CA PHE A 13 -12.75 3.93 -14.13
C PHE A 13 -12.19 4.78 -15.29
N THR A 14 -13.03 5.68 -15.82
CA THR A 14 -12.66 6.59 -16.91
C THR A 14 -12.68 8.03 -16.40
N TYR A 15 -11.64 8.80 -16.71
CA TYR A 15 -11.56 10.23 -16.40
C TYR A 15 -10.93 10.97 -17.58
N GLU A 16 -11.58 12.03 -18.08
CA GLU A 16 -11.11 12.82 -19.23
C GLU A 16 -10.68 11.97 -20.44
N ALA A 17 -11.52 10.99 -20.81
CA ALA A 17 -11.29 10.01 -21.88
C ALA A 17 -10.08 9.07 -21.69
N LEU A 18 -9.42 9.11 -20.52
CA LEU A 18 -8.40 8.15 -20.12
C LEU A 18 -9.02 7.03 -19.29
N ASN A 19 -8.65 5.78 -19.60
CA ASN A 19 -9.07 4.61 -18.83
C ASN A 19 -8.00 4.28 -17.79
N PHE A 20 -8.40 4.25 -16.53
CA PHE A 20 -7.57 3.91 -15.39
C PHE A 20 -7.94 2.53 -14.88
N ARG A 21 -6.90 1.75 -14.59
CA ARG A 21 -6.99 0.51 -13.83
C ARG A 21 -6.17 0.70 -12.56
N MET A 22 -6.86 0.91 -11.45
CA MET A 22 -6.26 1.09 -10.12
C MET A 22 -6.25 -0.24 -9.39
N ILE A 23 -5.10 -0.58 -8.83
CA ILE A 23 -4.89 -1.81 -8.08
C ILE A 23 -4.54 -1.41 -6.64
N ASP A 24 -5.40 -1.78 -5.70
CA ASP A 24 -5.15 -1.64 -4.26
C ASP A 24 -4.60 -2.97 -3.72
N VAL A 25 -3.46 -2.89 -3.02
CA VAL A 25 -2.75 -4.03 -2.49
C VAL A 25 -2.49 -3.80 -1.01
N GLY A 26 -2.72 -4.81 -0.18
CA GLY A 26 -2.43 -4.73 1.24
C GLY A 26 -0.96 -4.37 1.49
N GLY A 27 -0.72 -3.33 2.30
CA GLY A 27 0.62 -2.87 2.68
C GLY A 27 1.21 -3.53 3.93
N GLN A 28 0.45 -4.42 4.57
CA GLN A 28 0.86 -5.20 5.74
C GLN A 28 2.03 -6.11 5.38
N ARG A 29 2.96 -6.36 6.32
CA ARG A 29 4.22 -7.08 6.03
C ARG A 29 3.96 -8.45 5.38
N ASN A 30 2.94 -9.17 5.86
CA ASN A 30 2.56 -10.49 5.34
C ASN A 30 1.98 -10.45 3.92
N GLU A 31 1.45 -9.32 3.50
CA GLU A 31 0.80 -9.12 2.20
C GLU A 31 1.77 -8.63 1.12
N ARG A 32 2.92 -8.06 1.51
CA ARG A 32 3.93 -7.49 0.58
C ARG A 32 4.45 -8.48 -0.46
N ARG A 33 4.49 -9.78 -0.13
CA ARG A 33 4.89 -10.83 -1.09
C ARG A 33 4.00 -10.89 -2.33
N LYS A 34 2.75 -10.42 -2.23
CA LYS A 34 1.79 -10.39 -3.35
C LYS A 34 2.02 -9.22 -4.30
N TRP A 35 2.80 -8.21 -3.90
CA TRP A 35 3.02 -7.00 -4.71
C TRP A 35 3.63 -7.31 -6.08
N ILE A 36 4.50 -8.32 -6.15
CA ILE A 36 5.12 -8.76 -7.41
C ILE A 36 4.08 -9.16 -8.49
N HIS A 37 2.89 -9.61 -8.09
CA HIS A 37 1.82 -9.96 -9.03
C HIS A 37 1.08 -8.74 -9.59
N CYS A 38 1.21 -7.58 -8.97
CA CYS A 38 0.53 -6.35 -9.34
C CYS A 38 1.40 -5.38 -10.14
N PHE A 39 2.72 -5.57 -10.12
CA PHE A 39 3.68 -4.65 -10.73
C PHE A 39 3.92 -4.87 -12.23
N ASP A 40 3.30 -5.86 -12.85
CA ASP A 40 3.45 -6.04 -14.29
C ASP A 40 2.70 -4.93 -15.06
N ALA A 41 3.47 -4.14 -15.83
CA ALA A 41 3.01 -3.05 -16.68
C ALA A 41 2.25 -1.89 -15.99
N VAL A 42 2.55 -1.57 -14.72
CA VAL A 42 2.01 -0.36 -14.08
C VAL A 42 2.57 0.92 -14.71
N LYS A 43 1.74 1.95 -14.83
CA LYS A 43 2.16 3.27 -15.36
C LYS A 43 2.69 4.20 -14.28
N ALA A 44 2.23 4.04 -13.05
CA ALA A 44 2.63 4.82 -11.90
C ALA A 44 2.38 4.00 -10.62
N VAL A 45 3.08 4.36 -9.55
CA VAL A 45 2.87 3.83 -8.20
C VAL A 45 2.45 4.99 -7.30
N ILE A 46 1.40 4.79 -6.51
CA ILE A 46 0.98 5.73 -5.46
C ILE A 46 1.36 5.10 -4.13
N PHE A 47 2.43 5.59 -3.52
CA PHE A 47 2.86 5.16 -2.19
C PHE A 47 2.20 6.03 -1.11
N VAL A 48 1.47 5.42 -0.19
CA VAL A 48 0.67 6.13 0.83
C VAL A 48 1.27 5.90 2.21
N VAL A 49 1.52 7.00 2.94
CA VAL A 49 2.08 6.97 4.30
C VAL A 49 1.16 7.71 5.26
N SER A 50 0.96 7.15 6.45
CA SER A 50 0.26 7.84 7.53
C SER A 50 1.22 8.75 8.30
N LEU A 51 1.02 10.07 8.21
CA LEU A 51 1.80 11.04 8.97
C LEU A 51 1.58 10.91 10.48
N SER A 52 0.37 10.50 10.91
CA SER A 52 0.08 10.22 12.33
C SER A 52 0.85 9.02 12.87
N GLY A 53 1.49 8.22 12.02
CA GLY A 53 2.28 7.06 12.45
C GLY A 53 3.61 7.43 13.15
N TYR A 54 3.88 8.70 13.40
CA TYR A 54 5.14 9.17 13.98
C TYR A 54 5.31 8.72 15.45
N ASP A 55 4.22 8.57 16.20
CA ASP A 55 4.20 8.12 17.60
C ASP A 55 3.47 6.76 17.79
N GLU A 56 3.08 6.12 16.69
CA GLU A 56 2.44 4.79 16.71
C GLU A 56 3.45 3.67 16.37
N VAL A 57 3.18 2.47 16.90
CA VAL A 57 3.91 1.22 16.56
C VAL A 57 3.07 0.32 15.65
N LEU A 58 3.72 -0.59 14.93
CA LEU A 58 3.01 -1.55 14.07
C LEU A 58 2.16 -2.50 14.91
N GLU A 59 0.98 -2.86 14.40
CA GLU A 59 0.13 -3.90 15.01
C GLU A 59 0.80 -5.29 14.94
N GLU A 60 1.62 -5.50 13.91
CA GLU A 60 2.37 -6.74 13.69
C GLU A 60 3.66 -6.82 14.53
N ASP A 61 4.13 -5.69 15.08
CA ASP A 61 5.41 -5.54 15.78
C ASP A 61 5.42 -4.28 16.66
N GLU A 62 5.14 -4.45 17.94
CA GLU A 62 5.04 -3.34 18.91
C GLU A 62 6.39 -2.64 19.19
N THR A 63 7.50 -3.16 18.66
CA THR A 63 8.82 -2.53 18.81
C THR A 63 9.18 -1.62 17.64
N GLN A 64 8.43 -1.70 16.54
CA GLN A 64 8.69 -0.97 15.31
C GLN A 64 7.74 0.21 15.14
N ASN A 65 8.31 1.42 14.99
CA ASN A 65 7.54 2.63 14.70
C ASN A 65 6.97 2.61 13.27
N ARG A 66 5.71 3.03 13.11
CA ARG A 66 4.99 2.96 11.83
C ARG A 66 5.57 3.87 10.76
N LEU A 67 5.93 5.11 11.11
CA LEU A 67 6.50 6.05 10.15
C LEU A 67 7.90 5.62 9.71
N LYS A 68 8.74 5.16 10.65
CA LYS A 68 10.07 4.62 10.32
C LYS A 68 9.97 3.41 9.39
N GLU A 69 9.07 2.47 9.66
CA GLU A 69 8.81 1.35 8.76
C GLU A 69 8.42 1.81 7.35
N ALA A 70 7.54 2.81 7.25
CA ALA A 70 7.09 3.31 5.94
C ALA A 70 8.23 3.99 5.16
N LEU A 71 9.12 4.72 5.84
CA LEU A 71 10.30 5.32 5.23
C LEU A 71 11.31 4.27 4.76
N LEU A 72 11.54 3.22 5.57
CA LEU A 72 12.40 2.09 5.18
C LEU A 72 11.84 1.38 3.94
N LEU A 73 10.53 1.09 3.92
CA LEU A 73 9.87 0.45 2.78
C LEU A 73 9.89 1.30 1.50
N PHE A 74 9.96 2.63 1.62
CA PHE A 74 10.04 3.53 0.46
C PHE A 74 11.46 3.60 -0.14
N ASP A 75 12.48 3.33 0.67
CA ASP A 75 13.89 3.34 0.24
C ASP A 75 14.32 2.01 -0.42
N GLU A 76 13.60 0.91 -0.12
CA GLU A 76 13.74 -0.40 -0.78
C GLU A 76 13.29 -0.40 -2.25
#